data_AF-A0A3D1IV09-F1
#
_entry.id   AF-A0A3D1IV09-F1
#
_cell.length_a   1.000
_cell.length_b   1.000
_cell.length_c   1.000
_cell.angle_alpha   90.00
_cell.angle_beta   90.00
_cell.angle_gamma   90.00
#
_symmetry.space_group_name_H-M   'P 1'
#
loop_
_entity.id
_entity.type
_entity.pdbx_description
1 polymer ?
#
loop_
_entity_poly.entity_id
_entity_poly.type
_entity_poly.pdbx_seq_one_letter_code
_entity_poly.pdbx_strand_id
1 'polypeptide(L)'
;FKAAAAGADWAKTPGFGVVSTDQPGKTSWPITGATFILMHKTQADASKGKEVLKFLDWAYKNGGAMATELDYVAIPPSVVNLIEAAWKSQLKDASGKAIW
;
A
#
# COMPACT_ATOMS: atom_id res chain seq x y z
N PHE A 1 4.25 9.95 -13.13
CA PHE A 1 3.77 8.99 -12.11
C PHE A 1 4.47 9.10 -10.76
N LYS A 2 5.81 8.93 -10.66
CA LYS A 2 6.55 8.96 -9.38
C LYS A 2 6.33 10.24 -8.55
N ALA A 3 6.36 11.42 -9.19
CA ALA A 3 6.14 12.70 -8.52
C ALA A 3 4.73 12.83 -7.91
N ALA A 4 3.70 12.37 -8.62
CA ALA A 4 2.32 12.37 -8.13
C ALA A 4 2.15 11.43 -6.92
N ALA A 5 2.75 10.23 -6.96
CA ALA A 5 2.70 9.29 -5.84
C ALA A 5 3.45 9.82 -4.60
N ALA A 6 4.56 10.55 -4.77
CA ALA A 6 5.31 11.13 -3.66
C ALA A 6 4.65 12.38 -3.05
N GLY A 7 3.92 13.16 -3.85
CA GLY A 7 3.24 14.38 -3.40
C GLY A 7 1.88 14.15 -2.74
N ALA A 8 1.34 12.94 -2.81
CA ALA A 8 0.06 12.55 -2.24
C ALA A 8 0.06 12.47 -0.70
N ASP A 9 -1.01 12.93 -0.05
CA ASP A 9 -1.19 12.82 1.42
C ASP A 9 -1.76 11.45 1.82
N TRP A 10 -0.91 10.44 1.80
CA TRP A 10 -1.29 9.07 2.18
C TRP A 10 -1.69 8.94 3.65
N ALA A 11 -1.03 9.69 4.54
CA ALA A 11 -1.18 9.51 5.98
C ALA A 11 -2.54 10.01 6.50
N LYS A 12 -3.08 11.08 5.91
CA LYS A 12 -4.35 11.65 6.33
C LYS A 12 -5.54 11.17 5.51
N THR A 13 -5.30 10.35 4.48
CA THR A 13 -6.37 9.85 3.61
C THR A 13 -6.88 8.49 4.10
N PRO A 14 -8.18 8.38 4.48
CA PRO A 14 -8.75 7.11 4.94
C PRO A 14 -8.54 5.97 3.93
N GLY A 15 -8.02 4.84 4.42
CA GLY A 15 -7.77 3.66 3.58
C GLY A 15 -6.77 3.90 2.45
N PHE A 16 -5.95 4.95 2.52
CA PHE A 16 -4.99 5.34 1.48
C PHE A 16 -5.64 5.71 0.13
N GLY A 17 -6.94 6.03 0.11
CA GLY A 17 -7.71 6.36 -1.10
C GLY A 17 -7.38 7.72 -1.73
N VAL A 18 -6.11 7.96 -2.07
CA VAL A 18 -5.62 9.23 -2.61
C VAL A 18 -6.07 9.39 -4.06
N VAL A 19 -6.73 10.52 -4.35
CA VAL A 19 -6.97 10.99 -5.72
C VAL A 19 -5.65 11.49 -6.31
N SER A 20 -5.08 10.74 -7.25
CA SER A 20 -3.77 11.04 -7.86
C SER A 20 -3.86 11.73 -9.22
N THR A 21 -5.05 12.17 -9.63
CA THR A 21 -5.27 12.93 -10.87
C THR A 21 -4.98 14.42 -10.65
N ASP A 22 -4.42 15.08 -11.66
CA ASP A 22 -4.08 16.51 -11.68
C ASP A 22 -3.27 17.00 -10.46
N GLN A 23 -2.39 16.13 -9.94
CA GLN A 23 -1.51 16.47 -8.84
C GLN A 23 -0.51 17.58 -9.25
N PRO A 24 -0.27 18.58 -8.38
CA PRO A 24 0.68 19.65 -8.67
C PRO A 24 2.10 19.10 -8.86
N GLY A 25 2.92 19.83 -9.62
CA GLY A 25 4.32 19.50 -9.86
C GLY A 25 4.67 19.46 -11.35
N LYS A 26 5.80 20.08 -11.70
CA LYS A 26 6.26 20.24 -13.11
C LYS A 26 6.44 18.92 -13.86
N THR A 27 6.65 17.82 -13.14
CA THR A 27 6.89 16.47 -13.69
C THR A 27 5.78 15.48 -13.32
N SER A 28 4.66 15.96 -12.79
CA SER A 28 3.49 15.14 -12.48
C SER A 28 2.74 14.78 -13.76
N TRP A 29 2.38 13.51 -13.91
CA TRP A 29 1.55 13.07 -15.02
C TRP A 29 0.08 13.23 -14.63
N PRO A 30 -0.76 13.89 -15.45
CA PRO A 30 -2.09 14.35 -15.04
C PRO A 30 -3.06 13.21 -14.72
N ILE A 31 -2.89 12.03 -15.34
CA ILE A 31 -3.76 10.87 -15.12
C ILE A 31 -2.97 9.77 -14.43
N THR A 32 -2.75 9.91 -13.12
CA THR A 32 -2.11 8.90 -12.27
C THR A 32 -3.15 8.29 -11.33
N GLY A 33 -3.06 6.98 -11.07
CA GLY A 33 -3.94 6.27 -10.14
C GLY A 33 -3.17 5.25 -9.30
N ALA A 34 -3.68 4.98 -8.10
CA ALA A 34 -3.24 3.87 -7.26
C ALA A 34 -4.18 2.68 -7.45
N THR A 35 -3.67 1.47 -7.23
CA THR A 35 -4.49 0.26 -7.11
C THR A 35 -4.45 -0.24 -5.66
N PHE A 36 -5.46 -0.99 -5.27
CA PHE A 36 -5.70 -1.35 -3.88
C PHE A 36 -5.91 -2.85 -3.71
N ILE A 37 -5.46 -3.33 -2.56
CA ILE A 37 -5.73 -4.67 -2.07
C ILE A 37 -6.67 -4.52 -0.89
N LEU A 38 -7.79 -5.25 -0.93
CA LEU A 38 -8.77 -5.26 0.15
C LEU A 38 -8.61 -6.52 0.99
N MET A 39 -8.60 -6.34 2.32
CA MET A 39 -8.57 -7.42 3.29
C MET A 39 -9.60 -7.17 4.37
N HIS A 40 -10.22 -8.25 4.87
CA HIS A 40 -11.07 -8.16 6.05
C HIS A 40 -10.25 -7.72 7.27
N LYS A 41 -10.79 -6.83 8.10
CA LYS A 41 -10.11 -6.42 9.35
C LYS A 41 -9.98 -7.59 10.32
N THR A 42 -11.03 -8.41 10.43
CA THR A 42 -11.01 -9.67 11.16
C THR A 42 -10.78 -10.80 10.17
N GLN A 43 -9.65 -11.49 10.31
CA GLN A 43 -9.26 -12.62 9.48
C GLN A 43 -9.82 -13.90 10.08
N ALA A 44 -10.85 -14.47 9.43
CA ALA A 44 -11.44 -15.73 9.84
C ALA A 44 -10.42 -16.89 9.78
N ASP A 45 -9.54 -16.85 8.78
CA ASP A 45 -8.34 -17.70 8.71
C ASP A 45 -7.09 -16.82 8.86
N ALA A 46 -6.60 -16.72 10.09
CA ALA A 46 -5.44 -15.90 10.43
C ALA A 46 -4.15 -16.38 9.75
N SER A 47 -4.01 -17.70 9.53
CA SER A 47 -2.85 -18.27 8.86
C SER A 47 -2.79 -17.83 7.40
N LYS A 48 -3.92 -17.93 6.68
CA LYS A 48 -4.04 -17.44 5.32
C LYS A 48 -3.81 -15.93 5.23
N GLY A 49 -4.42 -15.15 6.13
CA GLY A 49 -4.23 -13.70 6.19
C GLY A 49 -2.76 -13.34 6.35
N LYS A 50 -2.03 -14.04 7.24
CA LYS A 50 -0.60 -13.82 7.47
C LYS A 50 0.27 -14.13 6.26
N GLU A 51 -0.01 -15.19 5.52
CA GLU A 51 0.74 -15.51 4.29
C GLU A 51 0.51 -14.48 3.18
N VAL A 52 -0.72 -13.93 3.07
CA VAL A 52 -0.98 -12.81 2.16
C VAL A 52 -0.13 -11.59 2.55
N LEU A 53 -0.05 -11.25 3.84
CA LEU A 53 0.77 -10.12 4.29
C LEU A 53 2.26 -10.34 4.05
N LYS A 54 2.77 -11.56 4.25
CA LYS A 54 4.15 -11.91 3.90
C LYS A 54 4.44 -11.74 2.41
N PHE A 55 3.51 -12.14 1.55
CA PHE A 55 3.65 -11.95 0.11
C PHE A 55 3.74 -10.46 -0.24
N LEU A 56 2.88 -9.62 0.33
CA LEU A 56 2.88 -8.17 0.08
C LEU A 56 4.13 -7.48 0.66
N ASP A 57 4.54 -7.85 1.87
CA ASP A 57 5.79 -7.41 2.48
C ASP A 57 7.00 -7.73 1.60
N TRP A 58 7.08 -8.97 1.09
CA TRP A 58 8.12 -9.38 0.16
C TRP A 58 8.06 -8.58 -1.14
N ALA A 59 6.86 -8.35 -1.69
CA ALA A 59 6.67 -7.59 -2.92
C ALA A 59 7.12 -6.12 -2.75
N TYR A 60 6.84 -5.48 -1.62
CA TYR A 60 7.33 -4.12 -1.35
C TYR A 60 8.86 -4.07 -1.17
N LYS A 61 9.45 -5.08 -0.53
CA LYS A 61 10.90 -5.13 -0.29
C LYS A 61 11.73 -5.49 -1.53
N ASN A 62 11.22 -6.38 -2.38
CA ASN A 62 12.00 -7.00 -3.45
C ASN A 62 11.43 -6.74 -4.86
N GLY A 63 10.15 -6.39 -4.97
CA GLY A 63 9.43 -6.26 -6.23
C GLY A 63 9.62 -4.93 -6.96
N GLY A 64 10.33 -3.96 -6.38
CA GLY A 64 10.44 -2.60 -6.94
C GLY A 64 11.02 -2.55 -8.37
N ALA A 65 12.03 -3.38 -8.65
CA ALA A 65 12.61 -3.49 -10.00
C ALA A 65 11.61 -4.10 -10.99
N MET A 66 10.97 -5.23 -10.62
CA MET A 66 9.95 -5.90 -11.44
C MET A 66 8.77 -4.98 -11.76
N ALA A 67 8.33 -4.17 -10.79
CA ALA A 67 7.27 -3.18 -11.03
C ALA A 67 7.72 -2.12 -12.05
N THR A 68 8.96 -1.65 -11.94
CA THR A 68 9.51 -0.64 -12.85
C THR A 68 9.68 -1.19 -14.28
N GLU A 69 10.05 -2.48 -14.43
CA GLU A 69 10.13 -3.14 -15.74
C GLU A 69 8.79 -3.23 -16.47
N LEU A 70 7.69 -3.22 -15.72
CA LEU A 70 6.32 -3.18 -16.24
C LEU A 70 5.74 -1.74 -16.28
N ASP A 71 6.60 -0.72 -16.18
CA ASP A 71 6.26 0.71 -16.16
C ASP A 71 5.38 1.16 -14.97
N TYR A 72 5.26 0.34 -13.91
CA TYR A 72 4.61 0.74 -12.67
C TYR A 72 5.54 1.56 -11.78
N VAL A 73 4.93 2.36 -10.90
CA VAL A 73 5.65 3.08 -9.85
C VAL A 73 5.67 2.23 -8.58
N ALA A 74 6.87 1.85 -8.15
CA ALA A 74 7.07 1.29 -6.82
C ALA A 74 6.63 2.29 -5.74
N ILE A 75 5.89 1.80 -4.75
CA ILE A 75 5.42 2.61 -3.62
C ILE A 75 6.63 3.14 -2.82
N PRO A 76 6.67 4.44 -2.47
CA PRO A 76 7.77 4.98 -1.69
C PRO A 76 7.93 4.28 -0.32
N PRO A 77 9.16 4.11 0.20
CA PRO A 77 9.39 3.45 1.48
C PRO A 77 8.62 4.07 2.65
N SER A 78 8.44 5.40 2.66
CA SER A 78 7.64 6.10 3.66
C SER A 78 6.17 5.66 3.67
N VAL A 79 5.60 5.38 2.50
CA VAL A 79 4.23 4.91 2.34
C VAL A 79 4.12 3.43 2.71
N VAL A 80 5.12 2.61 2.37
CA VAL A 80 5.20 1.20 2.82
C VAL A 80 5.16 1.11 4.35
N ASN A 81 5.91 1.98 5.05
CA ASN A 81 5.89 2.02 6.52
C ASN A 81 4.50 2.35 7.09
N LEU A 82 3.75 3.24 6.44
CA LEU A 82 2.37 3.55 6.82
C LEU A 82 1.43 2.35 6.61
N ILE A 83 1.60 1.63 5.50
CA ILE A 83 0.84 0.42 5.18
C ILE A 83 1.11 -0.68 6.22
N GLU A 84 2.37 -0.94 6.56
CA GLU A 84 2.73 -1.95 7.58
C GLU A 84 2.19 -1.57 8.97
N ALA A 85 2.22 -0.29 9.33
CA ALA A 85 1.62 0.18 10.58
C ALA A 85 0.10 0.01 10.61
N ALA A 86 -0.58 0.21 9.46
CA ALA A 86 -2.00 -0.06 9.32
C ALA A 86 -2.31 -1.56 9.47
N TRP A 87 -1.47 -2.45 8.92
CA TRP A 87 -1.63 -3.90 9.12
C TRP A 87 -1.56 -4.30 10.60
N LYS A 88 -0.54 -3.85 11.32
CA LYS A 88 -0.35 -4.13 12.76
C LYS A 88 -1.52 -3.65 13.62
N SER A 89 -2.11 -2.52 13.28
CA SER A 89 -3.19 -1.91 14.06
C SER A 89 -4.58 -2.43 13.69
N GLN A 90 -4.82 -2.81 12.43
CA GLN A 90 -6.17 -3.05 11.91
C GLN A 90 -6.46 -4.51 11.53
N LEU A 91 -5.45 -5.32 11.22
CA LEU A 91 -5.65 -6.71 10.79
C LEU A 91 -5.44 -7.67 11.95
N LYS A 92 -6.53 -8.29 12.39
CA LYS A 92 -6.59 -9.12 13.60
C LYS A 92 -7.22 -10.46 13.32
N ASP A 93 -6.90 -11.46 14.14
CA ASP A 93 -7.64 -12.73 14.18
C ASP A 93 -8.97 -12.58 14.94
N ALA A 94 -9.74 -13.67 15.02
CA ALA A 94 -11.03 -13.69 15.73
C ALA A 94 -10.91 -13.43 17.25
N SER A 95 -9.71 -13.57 17.84
CA SER A 95 -9.44 -13.25 19.25
C SER A 95 -9.03 -11.78 19.46
N GLY A 96 -8.88 -11.01 18.38
CA GLY A 96 -8.45 -9.61 18.41
C GLY A 96 -6.93 -9.42 18.43
N LYS A 97 -6.14 -10.49 18.27
CA LYS A 97 -4.68 -10.40 18.18
C LYS A 97 -4.26 -10.01 16.77
N ALA A 98 -3.30 -9.09 16.66
CA ALA A 98 -2.74 -8.69 15.36
C ALA A 98 -2.10 -9.89 14.63
N ILE A 99 -2.32 -9.99 13.32
CA ILE A 99 -1.76 -11.07 12.49
C ILE A 99 -0.42 -10.69 11.82
N TRP A 100 0.01 -9.44 12.00
CA TRP A 100 1.26 -8.85 11.54
C TRP A 100 1.88 -8.06 12.67
#